data_AF-A0A1C7LTG8-F1
#
_entry.id   AF-A0A1C7LTG8-F1
#
_cell.length_a   1.000
_cell.length_b   1.000
_cell.length_c   1.000
_cell.angle_alpha   90.00
_cell.angle_beta   90.00
_cell.angle_gamma   90.00
#
_symmetry.space_group_name_H-M   'P 1'
#
loop_
_entity.id
_entity.type
_entity.pdbx_description
1 polymer ?
#
loop_
_entity_poly.entity_id
_entity_poly.type
_entity_poly.pdbx_seq_one_letter_code
_entity_poly.pdbx_strand_id
1 'polypeptide(L)'
;MLPTTKSCEVIMPAGQGGCCREPFRRRRFCTKHQQEYVQWTKKYKDASRIVLKMERTALLSFSEARGDCALPDVEAQITRMQAYFQAIRAEIEGREQHHGRFFRKIDHGHDQYLKVLRSKELTCTVLLSILFDKRHQINLAAARARDMLVVRQISRSALLPASRSKSHDFDAVPNAVVWVPII
;
A
#
# COMPACT_ATOMS: atom_id res chain seq x y z
N MET A 1 28.46 -48.38 -20.97
CA MET A 1 27.85 -47.36 -20.08
C MET A 1 26.62 -46.81 -20.79
N LEU A 2 25.41 -47.11 -20.27
CA LEU A 2 24.18 -46.60 -20.87
C LEU A 2 24.09 -45.08 -20.65
N PRO A 3 23.89 -44.26 -21.71
CA PRO A 3 23.65 -42.84 -21.54
C PRO A 3 22.34 -42.67 -20.78
N THR A 4 22.43 -42.17 -19.55
CA THR A 4 21.25 -41.75 -18.80
C THR A 4 20.70 -40.53 -19.53
N THR A 5 19.64 -40.72 -20.32
CA THR A 5 18.88 -39.63 -20.90
C THR A 5 18.31 -38.82 -19.74
N LYS A 6 18.97 -37.71 -19.44
CA LYS A 6 18.50 -36.80 -18.40
C LYS A 6 17.12 -36.33 -18.84
N SER A 7 16.09 -36.52 -18.02
CA SER A 7 14.77 -35.96 -18.26
C SER A 7 14.71 -34.54 -17.72
N CYS A 8 13.75 -33.75 -18.20
CA CYS A 8 13.53 -32.39 -17.70
C CYS A 8 13.18 -32.41 -16.20
N GLU A 9 13.98 -31.71 -15.37
CA GLU A 9 13.90 -31.74 -13.90
C GLU A 9 12.79 -30.86 -13.28
N VAL A 10 11.82 -30.41 -14.09
CA VAL A 10 10.71 -29.57 -13.58
C VAL A 10 9.80 -30.37 -12.66
N ILE A 11 9.27 -29.74 -11.62
CA ILE A 11 8.32 -30.36 -10.70
C ILE A 11 6.91 -30.10 -11.22
N MET A 12 6.21 -31.17 -11.60
CA MET A 12 4.84 -31.08 -12.09
C MET A 12 3.83 -31.04 -10.92
N PRO A 13 2.67 -30.38 -11.08
CA PRO A 13 1.60 -30.43 -10.08
C PRO A 13 1.21 -31.87 -9.74
N ALA A 14 0.68 -32.08 -8.53
CA ALA A 14 0.21 -33.40 -8.11
C ALA A 14 -0.77 -34.00 -9.13
N GLY A 15 -0.56 -35.27 -9.50
CA GLY A 15 -1.37 -35.97 -10.50
C GLY A 15 -0.92 -35.79 -11.96
N GLN A 16 0.06 -34.92 -12.26
CA GLN A 16 0.64 -34.82 -13.59
C GLN A 16 1.93 -35.64 -13.69
N GLY A 17 2.04 -36.47 -14.74
CA GLY A 17 3.29 -37.15 -15.07
C GLY A 17 4.44 -36.17 -15.34
N GLY A 18 5.68 -36.61 -15.11
CA GLY A 18 6.87 -35.80 -15.36
C GLY A 18 6.95 -35.32 -16.82
N CYS A 19 7.69 -34.23 -17.05
CA CYS A 19 7.91 -33.71 -18.40
C CYS A 19 8.69 -34.74 -19.25
N CYS A 20 8.06 -35.25 -20.31
CA CYS A 20 8.66 -36.22 -21.24
C CYS A 20 9.71 -35.62 -22.19
N ARG A 21 9.85 -34.29 -22.24
CA ARG A 21 10.80 -33.62 -23.14
C ARG A 21 12.22 -33.68 -22.58
N GLU A 22 13.17 -33.93 -23.48
CA GLU A 22 14.59 -33.89 -23.15
C GLU A 22 15.05 -32.44 -22.83
N PRO A 23 15.97 -32.28 -21.87
CA PRO A 23 16.64 -31.02 -21.61
C PRO A 23 17.39 -30.52 -22.83
N PHE A 24 17.41 -29.20 -23.01
CA PHE A 24 18.16 -28.62 -24.12
C PHE A 24 19.66 -28.64 -23.81
N ARG A 25 20.42 -29.48 -24.52
CA ARG A 25 21.88 -29.65 -24.36
C ARG A 25 22.24 -30.02 -22.92
N ARG A 26 23.19 -29.30 -22.30
CA ARG A 26 23.66 -29.52 -20.91
C ARG A 26 22.80 -28.83 -19.84
N ARG A 27 21.57 -28.40 -20.16
CA ARG A 27 20.68 -27.73 -19.19
C ARG A 27 19.86 -28.76 -18.38
N ARG A 28 19.24 -28.28 -17.30
CA ARG A 28 18.32 -29.07 -16.44
C ARG A 28 16.90 -29.17 -16.98
N PHE A 29 16.50 -28.21 -17.81
CA PHE A 29 15.12 -28.07 -18.29
C PHE A 29 15.06 -28.13 -19.82
N CYS A 30 13.95 -28.63 -20.35
CA CYS A 30 13.63 -28.47 -21.77
C CYS A 30 13.42 -26.98 -22.11
N THR A 31 13.44 -26.63 -23.40
CA THR A 31 13.32 -25.21 -23.84
C THR A 31 12.11 -24.49 -23.26
N LYS A 32 10.95 -25.14 -23.21
CA LYS A 32 9.71 -24.57 -22.64
C LYS A 32 9.86 -24.25 -21.15
N HIS A 33 10.26 -25.24 -20.34
CA HIS A 33 10.43 -25.05 -18.90
C HIS A 33 11.60 -24.13 -18.56
N GLN A 34 12.61 -24.02 -19.43
CA GLN A 34 13.67 -23.02 -19.29
C GLN A 34 13.15 -21.59 -19.50
N GLN A 35 12.23 -21.38 -20.45
CA GLN A 35 11.58 -20.08 -20.63
C GLN A 35 10.69 -19.73 -19.43
N GLU A 36 9.90 -20.70 -18.94
CA GLU A 36 9.12 -20.53 -17.71
C GLU A 36 10.05 -20.14 -16.54
N TYR A 37 11.15 -20.88 -16.32
CA TYR A 37 12.13 -20.57 -15.28
C TYR A 37 12.61 -19.11 -15.33
N VAL A 38 12.95 -18.62 -16.54
CA VAL A 38 13.40 -17.24 -16.74
C VAL A 38 12.29 -16.24 -16.43
N GLN A 39 11.06 -16.51 -16.86
CA GLN A 39 9.91 -15.63 -16.60
C GLN A 39 9.61 -15.54 -15.10
N TRP A 40 9.57 -16.68 -14.41
CA TRP A 40 9.37 -16.74 -12.95
C TRP A 40 10.51 -16.04 -12.20
N THR A 41 11.75 -16.26 -12.63
CA THR A 41 12.92 -15.55 -12.07
C THR A 41 12.82 -14.04 -12.24
N LYS A 42 12.42 -13.58 -13.43
CA LYS A 42 12.22 -12.18 -13.72
C LYS A 42 11.15 -11.58 -12.81
N LYS A 43 9.98 -12.23 -12.68
CA LYS A 43 8.87 -11.75 -11.85
C LYS A 43 9.28 -11.49 -10.41
N TYR A 44 9.87 -12.47 -9.72
CA TYR A 44 10.25 -12.24 -8.32
C TYR A 44 11.40 -11.22 -8.20
N LYS A 45 12.34 -11.16 -9.15
CA LYS A 45 13.42 -10.15 -9.15
C LYS A 45 12.89 -8.73 -9.39
N ASP A 46 11.84 -8.59 -10.19
CA ASP A 46 11.16 -7.30 -10.39
C ASP A 46 10.56 -6.82 -9.06
N ALA A 47 9.89 -7.71 -8.32
CA ALA A 47 9.42 -7.42 -6.96
C ALA A 47 10.58 -7.09 -5.99
N SER A 48 11.68 -7.86 -6.01
CA SER A 48 12.88 -7.57 -5.21
C SER A 48 13.44 -6.18 -5.45
N ARG A 49 13.44 -5.71 -6.71
CA ARG A 49 13.92 -4.36 -7.04
C ARG A 49 13.02 -3.29 -6.46
N ILE A 50 11.70 -3.51 -6.41
CA ILE A 50 10.76 -2.59 -5.78
C ILE A 50 11.02 -2.55 -4.26
N VAL A 51 11.12 -3.72 -3.61
CA VAL A 51 11.46 -3.82 -2.18
C VAL A 51 12.74 -3.04 -1.87
N LEU A 52 13.85 -3.33 -2.58
CA LEU A 52 15.13 -2.64 -2.40
C LEU A 52 15.05 -1.13 -2.66
N LYS A 53 14.28 -0.71 -3.66
CA LYS A 53 14.08 0.73 -3.95
C LYS A 53 13.38 1.41 -2.78
N MET A 54 12.30 0.81 -2.27
CA MET A 54 11.53 1.35 -1.15
C MET A 54 12.35 1.38 0.15
N GLU A 55 13.18 0.37 0.39
CA GLU A 55 14.10 0.34 1.52
C GLU A 55 15.09 1.51 1.52
N ARG A 56 15.57 1.92 0.34
CA ARG A 56 16.49 3.05 0.19
C ARG A 56 15.81 4.40 0.32
N THR A 57 14.54 4.52 -0.06
CA THR A 57 13.83 5.80 -0.15
C THR A 57 13.02 6.14 1.10
N ALA A 58 13.41 5.63 2.26
CA ALA A 58 12.81 5.81 3.59
C ALA A 58 11.76 4.76 3.98
N LEU A 59 12.21 3.70 4.64
CA LEU A 59 11.37 2.97 5.58
C LEU A 59 11.15 3.85 6.81
N LEU A 60 9.89 3.98 7.20
CA LEU A 60 9.54 4.60 8.47
C LEU A 60 10.11 3.76 9.60
N SER A 61 10.86 4.41 10.48
CA SER A 61 11.15 3.89 11.80
C SER A 61 9.87 3.88 12.64
N PHE A 62 9.85 3.02 13.67
CA PHE A 62 8.76 3.00 14.65
C PHE A 62 8.59 4.36 15.35
N SER A 63 9.68 5.09 15.59
CA SER A 63 9.64 6.45 16.15
C SER A 63 8.94 7.44 15.22
N GLU A 64 9.23 7.40 13.91
CA GLU A 64 8.56 8.28 12.93
C GLU A 64 7.08 7.96 12.81
N ALA A 65 6.70 6.68 12.87
CA ALA A 65 5.28 6.29 12.87
C ALA A 65 4.54 6.85 14.11
N ARG A 66 5.20 6.88 15.27
CA ARG A 66 4.63 7.34 16.54
C ARG A 66 4.70 8.84 16.80
N GLY A 67 5.60 9.57 16.15
CA GLY A 67 5.77 11.01 16.37
C GLY A 67 4.52 11.82 16.00
N ASP A 68 4.43 13.09 16.39
CA ASP A 68 3.30 13.93 15.98
C ASP A 68 3.37 14.22 14.48
N CYS A 69 2.33 13.86 13.74
CA CYS A 69 2.24 14.11 12.29
C CYS A 69 0.85 14.61 11.93
N ALA A 70 0.77 15.48 10.92
CA ALA A 70 -0.51 15.89 10.38
C ALA A 70 -1.19 14.72 9.64
N LEU A 71 -2.52 14.78 9.52
CA LEU A 71 -3.29 13.74 8.84
C LEU A 71 -2.78 13.42 7.42
N PRO A 72 -2.44 14.41 6.56
CA PRO A 72 -1.94 14.13 5.22
C PRO A 72 -0.63 13.32 5.23
N ASP A 73 0.25 13.58 6.21
CA ASP A 73 1.50 12.85 6.35
C ASP A 73 1.24 11.40 6.76
N VAL A 74 0.31 11.16 7.69
CA VAL A 74 -0.09 9.82 8.12
C VAL A 74 -0.68 9.03 6.94
N GLU A 75 -1.53 9.64 6.12
CA GLU A 75 -2.09 8.97 4.93
C GLU A 75 -1.03 8.65 3.86
N ALA A 76 -0.08 9.57 3.66
CA ALA A 76 1.04 9.34 2.76
C ALA A 76 1.94 8.19 3.28
N GLN A 77 2.14 8.11 4.60
CA GLN A 77 2.86 7.03 5.26
C GLN A 77 2.14 5.67 5.11
N ILE A 78 0.82 5.63 5.32
CA ILE A 78 -0.01 4.43 5.11
C ILE A 78 0.14 3.95 3.67
N THR A 79 -0.02 4.84 2.71
CA THR A 79 0.05 4.52 1.28
C THR A 79 1.41 3.91 0.91
N ARG A 80 2.51 4.52 1.38
CA ARG A 80 3.86 3.99 1.17
C ARG A 80 4.05 2.62 1.82
N MET A 81 3.61 2.45 3.07
CA MET A 81 3.77 1.19 3.80
C MET A 81 2.95 0.06 3.18
N GLN A 82 1.73 0.35 2.69
CA GLN A 82 0.93 -0.61 1.95
C GLN A 82 1.62 -1.05 0.65
N ALA A 83 2.16 -0.12 -0.13
CA ALA A 83 2.90 -0.44 -1.35
C ALA A 83 4.13 -1.33 -1.06
N TYR A 84 4.84 -1.05 0.04
CA TYR A 84 5.98 -1.85 0.47
C TYR A 84 5.57 -3.27 0.91
N PHE A 85 4.51 -3.37 1.70
CA PHE A 85 3.92 -4.64 2.12
C PHE A 85 3.52 -5.50 0.92
N GLN A 86 2.85 -4.92 -0.09
CA GLN A 86 2.48 -5.63 -1.31
C GLN A 86 3.70 -6.08 -2.13
N ALA A 87 4.75 -5.26 -2.20
CA ALA A 87 5.99 -5.63 -2.87
C ALA A 87 6.69 -6.82 -2.19
N ILE A 88 6.75 -6.84 -0.84
CA ILE A 88 7.30 -7.97 -0.08
C ILE A 88 6.49 -9.24 -0.36
N ARG A 89 5.15 -9.16 -0.29
CA ARG A 89 4.28 -10.31 -0.55
C ARG A 89 4.47 -10.88 -1.95
N ALA A 90 4.51 -10.01 -2.96
CA ALA A 90 4.76 -10.41 -4.34
C ALA A 90 6.14 -11.10 -4.51
N GLU A 91 7.15 -10.64 -3.77
CA GLU A 91 8.47 -11.29 -3.78
C GLU A 91 8.44 -12.67 -3.09
N ILE A 92 7.83 -12.79 -1.91
CA ILE A 92 7.68 -14.06 -1.19
C ILE A 92 6.95 -15.08 -2.06
N GLU A 93 5.76 -14.72 -2.55
CA GLU A 93 4.92 -15.58 -3.38
C GLU A 93 5.66 -15.98 -4.67
N GLY A 94 6.33 -15.03 -5.34
CA GLY A 94 7.09 -15.30 -6.55
C GLY A 94 8.28 -16.25 -6.33
N ARG A 95 8.97 -16.12 -5.18
CA ARG A 95 10.08 -17.00 -4.81
C ARG A 95 9.60 -18.40 -4.44
N GLU A 96 8.55 -18.52 -3.64
CA GLU A 96 7.96 -19.80 -3.25
C GLU A 96 7.44 -20.56 -4.46
N GLN A 97 6.71 -19.89 -5.37
CA GLN A 97 6.19 -20.50 -6.59
C GLN A 97 7.33 -20.92 -7.54
N HIS A 98 8.34 -20.07 -7.74
CA HIS A 98 9.52 -20.42 -8.52
C HIS A 98 10.27 -21.62 -7.91
N HIS A 99 10.44 -21.62 -6.59
CA HIS A 99 11.16 -22.66 -5.89
C HIS A 99 10.43 -24.00 -5.98
N GLY A 100 9.15 -24.03 -5.61
CA GLY A 100 8.31 -25.23 -5.66
C GLY A 100 8.16 -25.82 -7.06
N ARG A 101 8.27 -24.99 -8.11
CA ARG A 101 8.19 -25.43 -9.50
C ARG A 101 9.49 -26.03 -10.05
N PHE A 102 10.65 -25.55 -9.60
CA PHE A 102 11.94 -25.85 -10.24
C PHE A 102 12.97 -26.54 -9.34
N PHE A 103 12.71 -26.69 -8.04
CA PHE A 103 13.67 -27.22 -7.08
C PHE A 103 13.04 -28.21 -6.11
N ARG A 104 13.62 -29.41 -6.02
CA ARG A 104 13.11 -30.48 -5.13
C ARG A 104 13.31 -30.17 -3.65
N LYS A 105 14.33 -29.40 -3.32
CA LYS A 105 14.67 -29.00 -1.96
C LYS A 105 15.03 -27.53 -1.93
N ILE A 106 14.55 -26.82 -0.90
CA ILE A 106 14.96 -25.45 -0.61
C ILE A 106 16.40 -25.41 -0.14
N ASP A 107 17.22 -24.59 -0.81
CA ASP A 107 18.55 -24.33 -0.33
C ASP A 107 18.48 -23.45 0.92
N HIS A 108 19.47 -23.59 1.80
CA HIS A 108 19.46 -22.92 3.09
C HIS A 108 19.46 -21.39 2.95
N GLY A 109 20.16 -20.86 1.94
CA GLY A 109 20.21 -19.42 1.69
C GLY A 109 18.85 -18.86 1.29
N HIS A 110 18.11 -19.58 0.44
CA HIS A 110 16.76 -19.21 0.04
C HIS A 110 15.78 -19.26 1.22
N ASP A 111 15.86 -20.29 2.07
CA ASP A 111 15.05 -20.39 3.28
C ASP A 111 15.33 -19.23 4.26
N GLN A 112 16.60 -18.93 4.53
CA GLN A 112 16.98 -17.77 5.34
C GLN A 112 16.45 -16.45 4.75
N TYR A 113 16.55 -16.29 3.44
CA TYR A 113 16.07 -15.08 2.78
C TYR A 113 14.55 -14.92 2.88
N LEU A 114 13.78 -16.00 2.69
CA LEU A 114 12.32 -15.98 2.89
C LEU A 114 11.95 -15.65 4.35
N LYS A 115 12.69 -16.15 5.34
CA LYS A 115 12.50 -15.78 6.74
C LYS A 115 12.70 -14.28 6.98
N VAL A 116 13.72 -13.69 6.37
CA VAL A 116 13.96 -12.23 6.42
C VAL A 116 12.78 -11.46 5.81
N LEU A 117 12.29 -11.89 4.63
CA LEU A 117 11.14 -11.24 4.01
C LEU A 117 9.87 -11.33 4.87
N ARG A 118 9.58 -12.50 5.46
CA ARG A 118 8.43 -12.68 6.36
C ARG A 118 8.53 -11.84 7.63
N SER A 119 9.74 -11.67 8.17
CA SER A 119 9.98 -10.76 9.30
C SER A 119 9.69 -9.30 8.92
N LYS A 120 10.09 -8.87 7.71
CA LYS A 120 9.76 -7.55 7.18
C LYS A 120 8.26 -7.38 6.96
N GLU A 121 7.58 -8.39 6.41
CA GLU A 121 6.13 -8.41 6.24
C GLU A 121 5.40 -8.19 7.59
N LEU A 122 5.81 -8.92 8.64
CA LEU A 122 5.26 -8.76 9.98
C LEU A 122 5.49 -7.33 10.51
N THR A 123 6.69 -6.78 10.32
CA THR A 123 7.03 -5.41 10.72
C THR A 123 6.12 -4.40 10.03
N CYS A 124 5.85 -4.58 8.73
CA CYS A 124 4.93 -3.72 7.97
C CYS A 124 3.51 -3.77 8.53
N THR A 125 3.02 -4.97 8.86
CA THR A 125 1.68 -5.14 9.47
C THR A 125 1.56 -4.38 10.78
N VAL A 126 2.57 -4.46 11.65
CA VAL A 126 2.58 -3.72 12.93
C VAL A 126 2.61 -2.21 12.68
N LEU A 127 3.46 -1.74 11.77
CA LEU A 127 3.53 -0.31 11.44
C LEU A 127 2.23 0.22 10.84
N LEU A 128 1.58 -0.55 9.96
CA LEU A 128 0.27 -0.19 9.41
C LEU A 128 -0.80 -0.08 10.50
N SER A 129 -0.83 -1.00 11.47
CA SER A 129 -1.75 -0.90 12.61
C SER A 129 -1.56 0.41 13.37
N ILE A 130 -0.31 0.77 13.69
CA ILE A 130 0.02 2.02 14.39
C ILE A 130 -0.46 3.24 13.59
N LEU A 131 -0.22 3.26 12.29
CA LEU A 131 -0.62 4.38 11.43
C LEU A 131 -2.14 4.50 11.32
N PHE A 132 -2.86 3.38 11.24
CA PHE A 132 -4.33 3.39 11.22
C PHE A 132 -4.93 3.88 12.54
N ASP A 133 -4.38 3.44 13.67
CA ASP A 133 -4.79 3.91 14.99
C ASP A 133 -4.56 5.42 15.13
N LYS A 134 -3.39 5.91 14.68
CA LYS A 134 -3.06 7.32 14.69
C LYS A 134 -4.00 8.15 13.81
N ARG A 135 -4.27 7.69 12.60
CA ARG A 135 -5.28 8.31 11.71
C ARG A 135 -6.63 8.41 12.41
N HIS A 136 -7.06 7.33 13.06
CA HIS A 136 -8.31 7.30 13.80
C HIS A 136 -8.34 8.33 14.93
N GLN A 137 -7.27 8.42 15.73
CA GLN A 137 -7.13 9.39 16.82
C GLN A 137 -7.19 10.85 16.32
N ILE A 138 -6.51 11.17 15.22
CA ILE A 138 -6.53 12.52 14.63
C ILE A 138 -7.95 12.88 14.19
N ASN A 139 -8.66 11.95 13.53
CA ASN A 139 -10.05 12.18 13.10
C ASN A 139 -10.99 12.38 14.29
N LEU A 140 -10.84 11.61 15.37
CA LEU A 140 -11.61 11.81 16.60
C LEU A 140 -11.33 13.17 17.25
N ALA A 141 -10.07 13.60 17.31
CA ALA A 141 -9.71 14.91 17.83
C ALA A 141 -10.32 16.05 16.98
N ALA A 142 -10.26 15.94 15.66
CA ALA A 142 -10.85 16.92 14.75
C ALA A 142 -12.38 16.98 14.86
N ALA A 143 -13.06 15.84 15.06
CA ALA A 143 -14.50 15.81 15.33
C ALA A 143 -14.84 16.55 16.63
N ARG A 144 -14.17 16.20 17.74
CA ARG A 144 -14.36 16.87 19.03
C ARG A 144 -14.11 18.38 18.97
N ALA A 145 -13.10 18.81 18.22
CA ALA A 145 -12.80 20.22 18.03
C ALA A 145 -13.95 20.96 17.30
N ARG A 146 -14.53 20.34 16.27
CA ARG A 146 -15.70 20.89 15.56
C ARG A 146 -16.91 20.99 16.48
N ASP A 147 -17.20 19.97 17.27
CA ASP A 147 -18.33 19.97 18.20
C ASP A 147 -18.20 21.10 19.24
N MET A 148 -17.00 21.30 19.78
CA MET A 148 -16.72 22.41 20.70
C MET A 148 -16.92 23.79 20.07
N LEU A 149 -16.57 23.95 18.79
CA LEU A 149 -16.80 25.21 18.06
C LEU A 149 -18.29 25.48 17.85
N VAL A 150 -19.08 24.45 17.52
CA VAL A 150 -20.54 24.55 17.36
C VAL A 150 -21.18 24.95 18.69
N VAL A 151 -20.82 24.29 19.80
CA VAL A 151 -21.33 24.64 21.13
C VAL A 151 -21.01 26.11 21.47
N ARG A 152 -19.79 26.57 21.22
CA ARG A 152 -19.41 27.98 21.43
C ARG A 152 -20.22 28.95 20.58
N GLN A 153 -20.50 28.61 19.32
CA GLN A 153 -21.32 29.45 18.43
C GLN A 153 -22.78 29.53 18.91
N ILE A 154 -23.36 28.42 19.37
CA ILE A 154 -24.71 28.39 19.95
C ILE A 154 -24.75 29.26 21.21
N SER A 155 -23.81 29.09 22.14
CA SER A 155 -23.75 29.90 23.36
C SER A 155 -23.58 31.39 23.08
N ARG A 156 -22.75 31.76 22.09
CA ARG A 156 -22.58 33.16 21.68
C ARG A 156 -23.85 33.76 21.08
N SER A 157 -24.58 33.00 20.28
CA SER A 157 -25.82 33.44 19.65
C SER A 157 -26.96 33.59 20.68
N ALA A 158 -27.00 32.74 21.70
CA ALA A 158 -27.99 32.82 22.79
C ALA A 158 -27.79 34.02 23.73
N LEU A 159 -26.56 34.55 23.82
CA LEU A 159 -26.23 35.70 24.68
C LEU A 159 -26.41 37.05 24.00
N LEU A 160 -26.64 37.10 22.68
CA LEU A 160 -26.98 38.35 22.01
C LEU A 160 -28.47 38.63 22.24
N PRO A 161 -28.83 39.69 22.99
CA PRO A 161 -30.23 40.06 23.15
C PRO A 161 -30.81 40.29 21.76
N ALA A 162 -31.99 39.74 21.50
CA ALA A 162 -32.78 40.05 20.32
C ALA A 162 -32.89 41.57 20.24
N SER A 163 -32.03 42.18 19.43
CA SER A 163 -32.05 43.60 19.15
C SER A 163 -33.30 43.74 18.32
N ARG A 164 -34.40 43.95 19.04
CA ARG A 164 -35.73 44.20 18.52
C ARG A 164 -35.56 45.36 17.58
N SER A 165 -35.45 45.06 16.29
CA SER A 165 -35.56 46.02 15.22
C SER A 165 -36.92 46.66 15.43
N LYS A 166 -36.93 47.82 16.07
CA LYS A 166 -38.02 48.77 15.86
C LYS A 166 -37.96 49.01 14.36
N SER A 167 -38.90 48.37 13.65
CA SER A 167 -39.37 48.79 12.36
C SER A 167 -39.70 50.28 12.50
N HIS A 168 -38.71 51.11 12.19
CA HIS A 168 -38.95 52.49 11.88
C HIS A 168 -39.55 52.42 10.48
N ASP A 169 -40.88 52.51 10.41
CA ASP A 169 -41.59 52.86 9.20
C ASP A 169 -40.90 54.11 8.64
N PHE A 170 -40.09 53.91 7.62
CA PHE A 170 -39.65 54.97 6.73
C PHE A 170 -40.60 54.89 5.55
N ASP A 171 -41.53 55.83 5.53
CA ASP A 171 -42.40 56.08 4.42
C ASP A 171 -41.61 56.10 3.11
N ALA A 172 -42.11 55.31 2.16
CA ALA A 172 -41.64 55.26 0.81
C ALA A 172 -41.72 56.66 0.17
N VAL A 173 -40.57 57.21 -0.21
CA VAL A 173 -40.52 58.22 -1.28
C VAL A 173 -40.05 57.50 -2.55
N PRO A 174 -40.88 57.42 -3.60
CA PRO A 174 -40.46 56.85 -4.87
C PRO A 174 -39.52 57.86 -5.54
N ASN A 175 -38.26 57.47 -5.77
CA ASN A 175 -37.37 58.25 -6.61
C ASN A 175 -36.99 57.47 -7.86
N ALA A 176 -37.24 58.12 -8.98
CA ALA A 176 -37.26 57.59 -10.32
C ALA A 176 -35.86 57.25 -10.86
N VAL A 177 -35.81 56.23 -11.73
CA VAL A 177 -35.16 56.16 -13.06
C VAL A 177 -33.81 56.89 -13.18
N VAL A 178 -32.71 56.22 -13.56
CA VAL A 178 -32.20 56.25 -14.96
C VAL A 178 -31.39 54.97 -15.27
N TRP A 179 -31.75 54.31 -16.37
CA TRP A 179 -30.92 53.32 -17.05
C TRP A 179 -29.93 54.01 -17.99
N VAL A 180 -28.65 53.64 -17.93
CA VAL A 180 -27.66 53.95 -18.98
C VAL A 180 -27.04 52.64 -19.45
N PRO A 181 -27.15 52.26 -20.73
CA PRO A 181 -26.41 51.13 -21.28
C PRO A 181 -25.00 51.61 -21.66
N ILE A 182 -23.99 50.79 -21.36
CA ILE A 182 -22.63 50.95 -21.90
C ILE A 182 -22.34 49.78 -22.84
N ILE A 183 -21.88 50.18 -24.03
CA ILE A 183 -21.56 49.43 -25.24
C ILE A 183 -20.25 48.65 -25.06
#